data_AF-A0A7S2Y9H7-F1
#
_entry.id   AF-A0A7S2Y9H7-F1
#
_cell.length_a   1.000
_cell.length_b   1.000
_cell.length_c   1.000
_cell.angle_alpha   90.00
_cell.angle_beta   90.00
_cell.angle_gamma   90.00
#
_symmetry.space_group_name_H-M   'P 1'
#
loop_
_entity.id
_entity.type
_entity.pdbx_description
1 polymer ?
#
loop_
_entity_poly.entity_id
_entity_poly.type
_entity_poly.pdbx_seq_one_letter_code
_entity_poly.pdbx_strand_id
1 'polypeptide(L)'
;CSLKNVVGISEIDGTDEGFVEGSADMDGWELGSDDGTDDLLGIELGTWDGSDEREGSEDGFDDGIEETEGCSLKNVVGISEIDGTDEGFVEGSADMDGWELGSDDGTDD
;
A
#
# COMPACT_ATOMS: atom_id res chain seq x y z
N CYS A 1 5.80 -6.49 18.08
CA CYS A 1 5.14 -5.20 18.26
C CYS A 1 6.00 -4.30 19.14
N SER A 2 6.89 -3.53 18.51
CA SER A 2 7.39 -2.28 19.10
C SER A 2 6.76 -1.15 18.31
N LEU A 3 6.14 -0.18 18.97
CA LEU A 3 5.72 1.02 18.27
C LEU A 3 6.99 1.74 17.79
N LYS A 4 7.19 1.86 16.48
CA LYS A 4 8.32 2.61 15.92
C LYS A 4 7.80 3.85 15.22
N ASN A 5 8.53 4.94 15.42
CA ASN A 5 8.36 6.17 14.66
C ASN A 5 9.66 6.33 13.90
N VAL A 6 9.61 6.09 12.60
CA VAL A 6 10.79 6.03 11.74
C VAL A 6 10.79 7.27 10.87
N VAL A 7 11.94 7.93 10.77
CA VAL A 7 12.10 9.10 9.89
C VAL A 7 13.37 8.89 9.07
N GLY A 8 13.23 8.89 7.73
CA GLY A 8 14.29 8.62 6.77
C GLY A 8 14.38 7.15 6.37
N ILE A 9 15.54 6.73 5.86
CA ILE A 9 15.71 5.39 5.25
C ILE A 9 15.85 4.29 6.32
N SER A 10 14.99 3.27 6.28
CA SER A 10 15.03 2.14 7.21
C SER A 10 14.81 0.78 6.55
N GLU A 11 15.23 -0.29 7.23
CA GLU A 11 15.04 -1.69 6.82
C GLU A 11 14.41 -2.42 8.00
N ILE A 12 13.27 -3.05 7.80
CA ILE A 12 12.40 -3.58 8.86
C ILE A 12 12.03 -5.03 8.53
N ASP A 13 12.43 -5.95 9.40
CA ASP A 13 12.04 -7.37 9.32
C ASP A 13 11.12 -7.72 10.51
N GLY A 14 9.94 -8.25 10.21
CA GLY A 14 9.03 -8.86 11.17
C GLY A 14 7.68 -8.15 11.28
N THR A 15 7.29 -7.81 12.50
CA THR A 15 5.98 -7.17 12.77
C THR A 15 6.21 -5.80 13.38
N ASP A 16 5.93 -4.77 12.59
CA ASP A 16 6.02 -3.37 13.00
C ASP A 16 4.63 -2.73 13.06
N GLU A 17 4.48 -1.84 14.04
CA GLU A 17 3.28 -1.03 14.24
C GLU A 17 3.75 0.40 14.43
N GLY A 18 3.24 1.38 13.69
CA GLY A 18 3.87 2.70 13.79
C GLY A 18 3.47 3.74 12.77
N PHE A 19 4.27 4.81 12.76
CA PHE A 19 4.27 5.79 11.70
C PHE A 19 5.67 5.86 11.11
N VAL A 20 5.75 5.76 9.79
CA VAL A 20 6.98 5.92 9.03
C VAL A 20 6.85 7.21 8.20
N GLU A 21 7.97 7.90 8.06
CA GLU A 21 8.10 9.11 7.23
C GLU A 21 9.40 8.96 6.44
N GLY A 22 9.33 8.74 5.14
CA GLY A 22 10.52 8.66 4.29
C GLY A 22 10.55 7.47 3.34
N SER A 23 11.48 6.54 3.55
CA SER A 23 11.58 5.35 2.71
C SER A 23 11.98 4.14 3.56
N ALA A 24 11.31 3.03 3.40
CA ALA A 24 11.47 1.83 4.17
C ALA A 24 11.35 0.61 3.27
N ASP A 25 12.18 -0.38 3.56
CA ASP A 25 12.07 -1.72 3.00
C ASP A 25 11.58 -2.65 4.12
N MET A 26 10.38 -3.19 3.97
CA MET A 26 9.66 -3.93 5.01
C MET A 26 9.34 -5.35 4.59
N ASP A 27 9.91 -6.32 5.30
CA ASP A 27 9.57 -7.73 5.17
C ASP A 27 8.65 -8.16 6.33
N GLY A 28 7.38 -8.49 6.04
CA GLY A 28 6.51 -9.19 6.99
C GLY A 28 5.13 -8.59 7.19
N TRP A 29 4.86 -8.09 8.40
CA TRP A 29 3.56 -7.54 8.78
C TRP A 29 3.70 -6.09 9.23
N GLU A 30 2.94 -5.20 8.61
CA GLU A 30 2.83 -3.81 9.03
C GLU A 30 1.39 -3.43 9.44
N LEU A 31 1.30 -2.59 10.48
CA LEU A 31 0.06 -1.92 10.87
C LEU A 31 0.34 -0.47 11.23
N GLY A 32 -0.07 0.49 10.40
CA GLY A 32 0.40 1.85 10.61
C GLY A 32 -0.13 2.91 9.67
N SER A 33 0.59 4.03 9.66
CA SER A 33 0.45 5.04 8.64
C SER A 33 1.84 5.38 8.09
N ASP A 34 1.98 5.57 6.78
CA ASP A 34 3.23 6.03 6.17
C ASP A 34 2.99 7.31 5.37
N ASP A 35 4.04 8.12 5.29
CA ASP A 35 4.13 9.31 4.45
C ASP A 35 5.49 9.25 3.75
N GLY A 36 5.52 8.58 2.60
CA GLY A 36 6.74 7.89 2.19
C GLY A 36 6.82 7.34 0.76
N THR A 37 7.83 6.50 0.60
CA THR A 37 8.20 5.78 -0.62
C THR A 37 8.78 4.47 -0.15
N ASP A 38 7.91 3.48 -0.04
CA ASP A 38 8.19 2.28 0.72
C ASP A 38 8.00 1.03 -0.16
N ASP A 39 8.91 0.07 0.03
CA ASP A 39 8.85 -1.25 -0.59
C ASP A 39 8.44 -2.25 0.49
N LEU A 40 7.28 -2.89 0.34
CA LEU A 40 6.76 -3.81 1.37
C LEU A 40 6.42 -5.20 0.82
N LEU A 41 6.97 -6.23 1.45
CA LEU A 41 6.71 -7.63 1.15
C LEU A 41 5.94 -8.28 2.31
N GLY A 42 4.63 -8.48 2.17
CA GLY A 42 3.85 -9.28 3.11
C GLY A 42 2.39 -8.85 3.31
N ILE A 43 2.00 -8.62 4.57
CA ILE A 43 0.62 -8.23 4.92
C ILE A 43 0.63 -6.86 5.58
N GLU A 44 -0.24 -5.99 5.12
CA GLU A 44 -0.25 -4.61 5.55
C GLU A 44 -1.67 -4.13 5.86
N LEU A 45 -1.80 -3.34 6.94
CA LEU A 45 -3.07 -2.73 7.36
C LEU A 45 -2.92 -1.27 7.79
N GLY A 46 -3.66 -0.30 7.22
CA GLY A 46 -3.41 1.10 7.60
C GLY A 46 -3.78 2.20 6.60
N THR A 47 -3.05 3.32 6.67
CA THR A 47 -3.24 4.48 5.79
C THR A 47 -1.92 5.02 5.22
N TRP A 48 -1.80 5.14 3.91
CA TRP A 48 -0.59 5.59 3.23
C TRP A 48 -0.83 6.87 2.44
N ASP A 49 0.23 7.68 2.33
CA ASP A 49 0.31 8.88 1.50
C ASP A 49 1.68 8.88 0.84
N GLY A 50 1.76 8.76 -0.48
CA GLY A 50 3.07 8.71 -1.12
C GLY A 50 3.20 7.94 -2.42
N SER A 51 4.30 7.20 -2.56
CA SER A 51 4.61 6.42 -3.75
C SER A 51 5.21 5.07 -3.36
N ASP A 52 4.37 4.05 -3.27
CA ASP A 52 4.73 2.79 -2.62
C ASP A 52 4.61 1.59 -3.56
N GLU A 53 5.51 0.61 -3.37
CA GLU A 53 5.50 -0.68 -4.06
C GLU A 53 5.23 -1.80 -3.06
N ARG A 54 4.14 -2.55 -3.24
CA ARG A 54 3.70 -3.55 -2.28
C ARG A 54 3.45 -4.90 -2.91
N GLU A 55 3.96 -5.95 -2.27
CA GLU A 55 3.72 -7.34 -2.64
C GLU A 55 3.04 -8.08 -1.49
N GLY A 56 1.80 -8.51 -1.71
CA GLY A 56 1.11 -9.46 -0.85
C GLY A 56 -0.35 -9.14 -0.59
N SER A 57 -0.72 -8.94 0.68
CA SER A 57 -2.11 -8.73 1.07
C SER A 57 -2.29 -7.43 1.85
N GLU A 58 -3.11 -6.54 1.34
CA GLU A 58 -3.25 -5.18 1.87
C GLU A 58 -4.70 -4.85 2.18
N ASP A 59 -4.93 -4.12 3.27
CA ASP A 59 -6.25 -3.58 3.62
C ASP A 59 -6.11 -2.21 4.31
N GLY A 60 -6.73 -1.18 3.73
CA GLY A 60 -6.47 0.18 4.18
C GLY A 60 -6.98 1.31 3.28
N PHE A 61 -6.29 2.43 3.35
CA PHE A 61 -6.50 3.61 2.52
C PHE A 61 -5.14 4.10 2.00
N ASP A 62 -5.06 4.47 0.74
CA ASP A 62 -3.86 5.06 0.16
C ASP A 62 -4.19 6.33 -0.63
N ASP A 63 -3.33 7.34 -0.54
CA ASP A 63 -3.42 8.62 -1.28
C ASP A 63 -2.11 8.87 -2.00
N GLY A 64 -2.04 8.61 -3.30
CA GLY A 64 -0.77 8.73 -4.00
C GLY A 64 -0.64 7.91 -5.27
N ILE A 65 0.56 7.36 -5.45
CA ILE A 65 0.91 6.44 -6.52
C ILE A 65 1.20 5.09 -5.87
N GLU A 66 0.54 4.04 -6.33
CA GLU A 66 0.67 2.75 -5.66
C GLU A 66 0.77 1.60 -6.65
N GLU A 67 1.78 0.76 -6.46
CA GLU A 67 1.95 -0.48 -7.20
C GLU A 67 1.66 -1.63 -6.24
N THR A 68 0.71 -2.50 -6.59
CA THR A 68 0.28 -3.61 -5.74
C THR A 68 0.29 -4.92 -6.48
N GLU A 69 1.08 -5.86 -6.00
CA GLU A 69 1.05 -7.24 -6.47
C GLU A 69 0.40 -8.15 -5.43
N GLY A 70 -0.77 -8.73 -5.74
CA GLY A 70 -1.43 -9.71 -4.89
C GLY A 70 -2.91 -9.43 -4.63
N CYS A 71 -3.33 -9.45 -3.36
CA CYS A 71 -4.72 -9.28 -2.97
C CYS A 71 -4.92 -8.01 -2.13
N SER A 72 -5.61 -7.01 -2.68
CA SER A 72 -5.91 -5.75 -2.02
C SER A 72 -7.39 -5.62 -1.64
N LEU A 73 -7.63 -5.00 -0.48
CA LEU A 73 -8.94 -4.55 -0.01
C LEU A 73 -8.79 -3.13 0.55
N LYS A 74 -8.44 -2.17 -0.29
CA LYS A 74 -8.13 -0.81 0.14
C LYS A 74 -8.87 0.25 -0.68
N ASN A 75 -8.88 1.47 -0.18
CA ASN A 75 -9.41 2.60 -0.94
C ASN A 75 -8.23 3.45 -1.40
N VAL A 76 -8.00 3.54 -2.71
CA VAL A 76 -6.89 4.32 -3.27
C VAL A 76 -7.43 5.62 -3.86
N VAL A 77 -6.76 6.73 -3.59
CA VAL A 77 -6.99 8.02 -4.25
C VAL A 77 -5.72 8.38 -5.01
N GLY A 78 -5.79 8.52 -6.33
CA GLY A 78 -4.63 8.88 -7.15
C GLY A 78 -4.38 7.93 -8.31
N ILE A 79 -3.17 7.40 -8.42
CA ILE A 79 -2.76 6.47 -9.48
C ILE A 79 -2.44 5.13 -8.83
N SER A 80 -3.01 4.04 -9.34
CA SER A 80 -2.70 2.70 -8.84
C SER A 80 -2.50 1.72 -9.97
N GLU A 81 -1.44 0.91 -9.92
CA GLU A 81 -1.27 -0.27 -10.75
C GLU A 81 -1.43 -1.51 -9.87
N ILE A 82 -2.37 -2.40 -10.20
CA ILE A 82 -2.69 -3.57 -9.38
C ILE A 82 -2.59 -4.84 -10.24
N ASP A 83 -1.59 -5.68 -9.97
CA ASP A 83 -1.50 -7.05 -10.50
C ASP A 83 -2.08 -8.04 -9.47
N GLY A 84 -3.27 -8.57 -9.73
CA GLY A 84 -3.86 -9.59 -8.88
C GLY A 84 -5.36 -9.45 -8.63
N THR A 85 -5.79 -9.34 -7.39
CA THR A 85 -7.22 -9.23 -7.02
C THR A 85 -7.45 -8.00 -6.16
N ASP A 86 -8.26 -7.07 -6.65
CA ASP A 86 -8.69 -5.91 -5.86
C ASP A 86 -10.17 -6.01 -5.51
N GLU A 87 -10.47 -5.91 -4.22
CA GLU A 87 -11.83 -5.81 -3.68
C GLU A 87 -12.14 -4.37 -3.18
N GLY A 88 -11.24 -3.43 -3.47
CA GLY A 88 -11.20 -2.07 -2.98
C GLY A 88 -12.07 -1.04 -3.70
N PHE A 89 -11.74 0.24 -3.52
CA PHE A 89 -12.32 1.35 -4.27
C PHE A 89 -11.18 2.23 -4.76
N VAL A 90 -11.17 2.57 -6.04
CA VAL A 90 -10.16 3.48 -6.60
C VAL A 90 -10.83 4.77 -7.07
N GLU A 91 -10.31 5.90 -6.59
CA GLU A 91 -10.63 7.25 -7.07
C GLU A 91 -9.43 7.83 -7.80
N GLY A 92 -9.43 7.75 -9.14
CA GLY A 92 -8.39 8.39 -9.95
C GLY A 92 -8.04 7.69 -11.26
N SER A 93 -6.91 7.01 -11.34
CA SER A 93 -6.51 6.23 -12.50
C SER A 93 -5.98 4.89 -12.03
N ALA A 94 -6.63 3.81 -12.42
CA ALA A 94 -6.18 2.46 -12.13
C ALA A 94 -5.73 1.76 -13.41
N ASP A 95 -4.59 1.06 -13.36
CA ASP A 95 -4.28 -0.03 -14.28
C ASP A 95 -4.43 -1.34 -13.50
N MET A 96 -5.31 -2.23 -13.94
CA MET A 96 -5.54 -3.52 -13.27
C MET A 96 -5.23 -4.68 -14.21
N ASP A 97 -4.10 -5.32 -13.96
CA ASP A 97 -3.77 -6.63 -14.54
C ASP A 97 -4.27 -7.72 -13.59
N GLY A 98 -5.59 -7.95 -13.58
CA GLY A 98 -6.15 -8.83 -12.55
C GLY A 98 -7.66 -9.05 -12.57
N TRP A 99 -8.20 -9.34 -11.39
CA TRP A 99 -9.62 -9.44 -11.12
C TRP A 99 -10.04 -8.31 -10.17
N GLU A 100 -10.92 -7.44 -10.67
CA GLU A 100 -11.59 -6.42 -9.85
C GLU A 100 -12.95 -6.95 -9.33
N LEU A 101 -13.15 -6.89 -8.02
CA LEU A 101 -14.45 -7.00 -7.33
C LEU A 101 -14.88 -5.67 -6.71
N GLY A 102 -13.94 -4.72 -6.65
CA GLY A 102 -14.09 -3.37 -6.14
C GLY A 102 -14.96 -2.46 -7.00
N SER A 103 -14.78 -1.17 -6.82
CA SER A 103 -15.40 -0.16 -7.67
C SER A 103 -14.37 0.89 -8.04
N ASP A 104 -14.11 1.03 -9.33
CA ASP A 104 -13.32 2.13 -9.89
C ASP A 104 -14.22 3.29 -10.37
N ASP A 105 -13.95 4.51 -9.90
CA ASP A 105 -14.54 5.74 -10.45
C ASP A 105 -13.57 6.58 -11.30
N GLY A 106 -12.36 6.06 -11.47
CA GLY A 106 -11.27 6.60 -12.23
C GLY A 106 -11.38 6.44 -13.74
N THR A 107 -10.32 6.84 -14.42
CA THR A 107 -10.17 6.65 -15.86
C THR A 107 -9.21 5.50 -16.14
N ASP A 108 -9.74 4.36 -16.59
CA ASP A 108 -8.96 3.28 -17.21
C ASP A 108 -8.26 3.85 -18.46
N ASP A 109 -6.93 3.78 -18.54
CA ASP A 109 -6.13 4.21 -19.71
C ASP A 109 -5.88 3.08 -20.72
#